data_AF-A0A6P3Z632-F1
#
_entry.id   AF-A0A6P3Z632-F1
#
_cell.length_a   1.000
_cell.length_b   1.000
_cell.length_c   1.000
_cell.angle_alpha   90.00
_cell.angle_beta   90.00
_cell.angle_gamma   90.00
#
_symmetry.space_group_name_H-M   'P 1'
#
loop_
_entity.id
_entity.type
_entity.pdbx_description
1 polymer ?
#
loop_
_entity_poly.entity_id
_entity_poly.type
_entity_poly.pdbx_seq_one_letter_code
_entity_poly.pdbx_strand_id
1 'polypeptide(L)'
;MYKWQTVETERLLKPILSAEEVPVCVHGTYRKNLESILGSGLKRMERLHVHFSCGLPADGEVISGMRRDVNVLIFLNVKKALEEGMKLYISDNKVILTEGFDGVVPVSYFEKIESWPGRQPVPF
;
A
#
# COMPACT_ATOMS: atom_id res chain seq x y z
N MET A 1 -32.62 9.31 12.92
CA MET A 1 -31.78 9.64 11.76
C MET A 1 -30.37 9.93 12.26
N TYR A 2 -29.45 8.99 12.16
CA TYR A 2 -28.04 9.25 12.47
C TYR A 2 -27.40 9.84 11.22
N LYS A 3 -27.05 11.13 11.28
CA LYS A 3 -26.15 11.77 10.31
C LYS A 3 -24.78 11.14 10.52
N TRP A 4 -24.36 10.28 9.60
CA TRP A 4 -22.96 9.91 9.48
C TRP A 4 -22.21 11.16 9.08
N GLN A 5 -21.41 11.69 10.00
CA GLN A 5 -20.38 12.67 9.67
C GLN A 5 -19.32 11.87 8.92
N THR A 6 -19.39 11.85 7.59
CA THR A 6 -18.29 11.37 6.76
C THR A 6 -17.12 12.28 7.11
N VAL A 7 -16.22 11.78 7.96
CA VAL A 7 -15.07 12.54 8.44
C VAL A 7 -14.33 13.05 7.22
N GLU A 8 -14.00 14.35 7.23
CA GLU A 8 -13.31 15.14 6.18
C GLU A 8 -11.89 14.64 5.82
N THR A 9 -11.65 13.34 5.92
CA THR A 9 -10.35 12.69 5.69
C THR A 9 -9.84 12.93 4.27
N GLU A 10 -10.75 13.03 3.30
CA GLU A 10 -10.42 13.32 1.89
C GLU A 10 -9.82 14.72 1.69
N ARG A 11 -10.07 15.69 2.59
CA ARG A 11 -9.50 17.04 2.49
C ARG A 11 -8.01 17.10 2.88
N LEU A 12 -7.46 16.03 3.46
CA LEU A 12 -6.07 15.94 3.92
C LEU A 12 -5.17 15.08 3.01
N LEU A 13 -5.72 14.59 1.90
CA LEU A 13 -4.99 13.75 0.95
C LEU A 13 -4.40 14.60 -0.17
N LYS A 14 -3.06 14.56 -0.30
CA LYS A 14 -2.35 15.23 -1.39
C LYS A 14 -2.11 14.21 -2.51
N PRO A 15 -2.45 14.53 -3.77
CA PRO A 15 -2.19 13.61 -4.88
C PRO A 15 -0.69 13.43 -5.07
N ILE A 16 -0.27 12.21 -5.38
CA ILE A 16 1.08 11.88 -5.84
C ILE A 16 1.04 11.93 -7.36
N LEU A 17 1.89 12.76 -7.96
CA LEU A 17 1.92 12.98 -9.41
C LEU A 17 3.15 12.36 -10.08
N SER A 18 4.17 12.04 -9.30
CA SER A 18 5.42 11.44 -9.78
C SER A 18 5.93 10.36 -8.83
N ALA A 19 6.57 9.32 -9.38
CA ALA A 19 7.14 8.24 -8.57
C ALA A 19 8.30 8.73 -7.67
N GLU A 20 8.98 9.80 -8.07
CA GLU A 20 10.07 10.44 -7.33
C GLU A 20 9.61 11.06 -6.00
N GLU A 21 8.32 11.38 -5.86
CA GLU A 21 7.76 11.88 -4.60
C GLU A 21 7.70 10.80 -3.51
N VAL A 22 7.63 9.52 -3.92
CA VAL A 22 7.46 8.35 -3.05
C VAL A 22 8.34 7.20 -3.54
N PRO A 23 9.67 7.30 -3.38
CA PRO A 23 10.61 6.29 -3.87
C PRO A 23 10.43 4.92 -3.23
N VAL A 24 9.71 4.84 -2.12
CA VAL A 24 9.26 3.59 -1.49
C VAL A 24 7.75 3.65 -1.35
N CYS A 25 7.07 2.64 -1.86
CA CYS A 25 5.64 2.44 -1.66
C CYS A 25 5.40 0.95 -1.37
N VAL A 26 5.23 0.61 -0.11
CA VAL A 26 5.32 -0.78 0.35
C VAL A 26 4.15 -1.17 1.24
N HIS A 27 3.58 -2.34 0.99
CA HIS A 27 2.56 -2.95 1.81
C HIS A 27 3.16 -4.11 2.62
N GLY A 28 3.03 -4.04 3.94
CA GLY A 28 3.44 -5.13 4.83
C GLY A 28 2.29 -6.09 5.06
N THR A 29 2.54 -7.39 4.90
CA THR A 29 1.56 -8.46 5.11
C THR A 29 2.22 -9.70 5.73
N TYR A 30 1.44 -10.77 5.86
CA TYR A 30 1.89 -12.05 6.36
C TYR A 30 1.98 -13.07 5.22
N ARG A 31 2.98 -13.96 5.26
CA ARG A 31 3.20 -15.02 4.27
C ARG A 31 1.96 -15.88 4.02
N LYS A 32 1.16 -16.16 5.04
CA LYS A 32 -0.12 -16.90 4.91
C LYS A 32 -1.15 -16.22 4.00
N ASN A 33 -1.03 -14.91 3.77
CA ASN A 33 -1.94 -14.15 2.91
C ASN A 33 -1.46 -14.11 1.46
N LEU A 34 -0.21 -14.49 1.16
CA LEU A 34 0.37 -14.31 -0.16
C LEU A 34 -0.42 -15.05 -1.25
N GLU A 35 -0.82 -16.29 -1.02
CA GLU A 35 -1.60 -17.05 -2.00
C GLU A 35 -2.87 -16.31 -2.41
N SER A 36 -3.63 -15.79 -1.43
CA SER A 36 -4.84 -15.02 -1.69
C SER A 36 -4.57 -13.68 -2.38
N ILE A 37 -3.47 -13.01 -2.02
CA ILE A 37 -3.06 -11.74 -2.62
C ILE A 37 -2.59 -11.96 -4.07
N LEU A 38 -1.86 -13.04 -4.36
CA LEU A 38 -1.44 -13.38 -5.72
C LEU A 38 -2.61 -13.82 -6.59
N GLY A 39 -3.63 -14.45 -6.00
CA GLY A 39 -4.86 -14.80 -6.73
C GLY A 39 -5.80 -13.62 -7.00
N SER A 40 -5.74 -12.54 -6.21
CA SER A 40 -6.78 -11.50 -6.25
C SER A 40 -6.33 -10.04 -6.14
N GLY A 41 -5.02 -9.78 -6.05
CA GLY A 41 -4.44 -8.47 -5.77
C GLY A 41 -4.56 -8.04 -4.31
N LEU A 42 -4.05 -6.85 -4.02
CA LEU A 42 -4.26 -6.20 -2.71
C LEU A 42 -5.61 -5.50 -2.70
N LYS A 43 -6.55 -5.97 -1.87
CA LYS A 43 -7.88 -5.40 -1.75
C LYS A 43 -7.93 -4.37 -0.62
N ARG A 44 -8.72 -3.31 -0.79
CA ARG A 44 -9.05 -2.36 0.30
C ARG A 44 -9.83 -3.00 1.44
N MET A 45 -10.40 -4.20 1.20
CA MET A 45 -11.30 -4.90 2.11
C MET A 45 -12.50 -4.00 2.44
N GLU A 46 -12.87 -3.88 3.71
CA GLU A 46 -13.95 -3.00 4.18
C GLU A 46 -13.54 -1.52 4.27
N ARG A 47 -12.26 -1.20 4.01
CA ARG A 47 -11.74 0.18 4.07
C ARG A 47 -11.98 0.93 2.77
N LEU A 48 -11.78 2.25 2.79
CA LEU A 48 -11.84 3.08 1.58
C LEU A 48 -10.60 2.91 0.67
N HIS A 49 -9.43 2.71 1.25
CA HIS A 49 -8.16 2.65 0.50
C HIS A 49 -7.33 1.42 0.87
N VAL A 50 -6.56 0.93 -0.10
CA VAL A 50 -5.34 0.14 0.17
C VAL A 50 -4.29 1.08 0.74
N HIS A 51 -3.63 0.64 1.81
CA HIS A 51 -2.63 1.44 2.53
C HIS A 51 -1.23 0.92 2.23
N PHE A 52 -0.33 1.85 1.93
CA PHE A 52 1.09 1.62 1.74
C PHE A 52 1.87 2.56 2.66
N SER A 53 3.06 2.12 3.02
CA SER A 53 4.06 2.92 3.72
C SER A 53 5.02 3.56 2.74
N CYS A 54 5.51 4.76 3.06
CA CYS A 54 6.58 5.45 2.33
C CYS A 54 8.00 5.01 2.75
N GLY A 55 8.14 3.97 3.58
CA GLY A 55 9.40 3.50 4.14
C GLY A 55 9.38 2.03 4.56
N LEU A 56 10.57 1.45 4.71
CA LEU A 56 10.77 0.07 5.16
C LEU A 56 10.88 0.01 6.68
N PRO A 57 10.34 -1.03 7.35
CA PRO A 57 10.52 -1.19 8.79
C PRO A 57 12.00 -1.09 9.16
N ALA A 58 12.33 -0.32 10.19
CA ALA A 58 13.62 -0.42 10.87
C ALA A 58 13.45 -1.27 12.14
N ASP A 59 14.52 -1.86 12.63
CA ASP A 59 14.48 -2.74 13.81
C ASP A 59 13.79 -2.05 15.00
N GLY A 60 12.58 -2.52 15.33
CA GLY A 60 11.78 -2.00 16.45
C GLY A 60 10.95 -0.75 16.17
N GLU A 61 11.06 -0.13 15.00
CA GLU A 61 10.33 1.12 14.69
C GLU A 61 8.90 0.87 14.19
N VAL A 62 7.96 1.72 14.63
CA VAL A 62 6.62 1.77 14.04
C VAL A 62 6.70 2.59 12.78
N ILE A 63 6.16 2.03 11.69
CA ILE A 63 6.00 2.76 10.45
C ILE A 63 4.52 2.98 10.19
N SER A 64 4.16 4.23 9.95
CA SER A 64 2.81 4.63 9.58
C SER A 64 2.32 3.78 8.40
N GLY A 65 1.16 3.15 8.59
CA GLY A 65 0.55 2.30 7.56
C GLY A 65 1.03 0.85 7.55
N MET A 66 1.92 0.42 8.46
CA MET A 66 2.39 -0.96 8.54
C MET A 66 2.37 -1.51 9.97
N ARG A 67 2.00 -2.80 10.12
CA ARG A 67 2.09 -3.49 11.42
C ARG A 67 3.55 -3.90 11.70
N ARG A 68 3.92 -3.98 12.97
CA ARG A 68 5.29 -4.35 13.40
C ARG A 68 5.68 -5.80 13.09
N ASP A 69 4.70 -6.70 13.05
CA ASP A 69 4.89 -8.15 12.99
C ASP A 69 4.74 -8.74 11.57
N VAL A 70 4.74 -7.88 10.54
CA VAL A 70 4.71 -8.35 9.14
C VAL A 70 5.97 -9.15 8.82
N ASN A 71 5.83 -10.15 7.95
CA ASN A 71 6.96 -11.00 7.53
C ASN A 71 7.11 -11.09 6.00
N VAL A 72 6.35 -10.26 5.28
CA VAL A 72 6.40 -10.07 3.84
C VAL A 72 6.17 -8.61 3.51
N LEU A 73 6.94 -8.08 2.55
CA LEU A 73 6.78 -6.77 1.95
C LEU A 73 6.43 -6.90 0.47
N ILE A 74 5.40 -6.20 0.03
CA ILE A 74 4.98 -6.09 -1.37
C ILE A 74 5.22 -4.65 -1.82
N PHE A 75 6.07 -4.46 -2.82
CA PHE A 75 6.43 -3.15 -3.35
C PHE A 75 5.54 -2.84 -4.55
N LEU A 76 4.96 -1.64 -4.55
CA LEU A 76 4.17 -1.13 -5.67
C LEU A 76 5.10 -0.48 -6.71
N ASN A 77 4.93 -0.85 -7.98
CA ASN A 77 5.50 -0.12 -9.10
C ASN A 77 4.70 1.19 -9.29
N VAL A 78 5.09 2.23 -8.55
CA VAL A 78 4.39 3.53 -8.52
C VAL A 78 4.35 4.15 -9.91
N LYS A 79 5.46 4.08 -10.66
CA LYS A 79 5.54 4.64 -12.01
C LYS A 79 4.48 4.04 -12.92
N LYS A 80 4.45 2.71 -13.02
CA LYS A 80 3.46 1.99 -13.82
C LYS A 80 2.03 2.27 -13.36
N ALA A 81 1.81 2.30 -12.04
CA ALA A 81 0.50 2.57 -11.47
C ALA A 81 -0.02 3.95 -11.89
N LEU A 82 0.80 5.00 -11.78
CA LEU A 82 0.43 6.36 -12.21
C LEU A 82 0.22 6.45 -13.72
N GLU A 83 1.11 5.88 -14.53
CA GLU A 83 1.03 5.86 -16.00
C GLU A 83 -0.26 5.20 -16.51
N GLU A 84 -0.73 4.17 -15.82
CA GLU A 84 -1.97 3.44 -16.15
C GLU A 84 -3.21 3.97 -15.40
N GLY A 85 -3.11 5.12 -14.74
CA GLY A 85 -4.25 5.87 -14.21
C GLY A 85 -4.68 5.49 -12.79
N MET A 86 -3.89 4.71 -12.04
CA MET A 86 -4.13 4.48 -10.62
C MET A 86 -3.90 5.77 -9.82
N LYS A 87 -4.93 6.24 -9.12
CA LYS A 87 -4.82 7.42 -8.26
C LYS A 87 -4.11 7.06 -6.96
N LEU A 88 -3.01 7.75 -6.68
CA LEU A 88 -2.25 7.63 -5.44
C LEU A 88 -2.28 8.95 -4.69
N TYR A 89 -2.37 8.85 -3.36
CA TYR A 89 -2.39 9.99 -2.46
C TYR A 89 -1.43 9.76 -1.30
N ILE A 90 -0.93 10.83 -0.71
CA ILE A 90 -0.20 10.80 0.55
C ILE A 90 -0.96 11.62 1.60
N SER A 91 -1.09 11.05 2.79
CA SER A 91 -1.62 11.74 3.97
C SER A 91 -0.52 12.53 4.69
N ASP A 92 -0.91 13.41 5.61
CA ASP A 92 0.05 14.18 6.43
C ASP A 92 1.00 13.28 7.24
N ASN A 93 0.52 12.11 7.70
CA ASN A 93 1.31 11.10 8.40
C ASN A 93 2.09 10.17 7.47
N LYS A 94 2.27 10.55 6.20
CA LYS A 94 3.08 9.85 5.19
C LYS A 94 2.60 8.43 4.85
N VAL A 95 1.33 8.12 5.12
CA VAL A 95 0.68 6.91 4.59
C VAL A 95 0.26 7.19 3.15
N ILE A 96 0.66 6.30 2.24
CA ILE A 96 0.27 6.31 0.84
C ILE A 96 -1.04 5.51 0.69
N LEU A 97 -1.98 6.04 -0.07
CA LEU A 97 -3.35 5.56 -0.15
C LEU A 97 -3.78 5.48 -1.62
N THR A 98 -4.50 4.42 -1.96
CA THR A 98 -5.18 4.29 -3.25
C THR A 98 -6.48 3.53 -3.10
N GLU A 99 -7.49 3.89 -3.88
CA GLU A 99 -8.70 3.08 -4.04
C GLU A 99 -8.40 1.82 -4.86
N GLY A 100 -7.26 1.78 -5.58
CA GLY A 100 -6.99 0.80 -6.62
C GLY A 100 -7.95 0.95 -7.80
N PHE A 101 -8.04 -0.08 -8.62
CA PHE A 101 -9.09 -0.26 -9.62
C PHE A 101 -10.21 -1.08 -8.98
N ASP A 102 -11.39 -0.47 -8.85
CA ASP A 102 -12.57 -1.10 -8.22
C ASP A 102 -12.28 -1.72 -6.84
N GLY A 103 -11.43 -1.06 -6.04
CA GLY A 103 -11.06 -1.53 -4.70
C GLY A 103 -9.84 -2.46 -4.65
N VAL A 104 -9.15 -2.68 -5.77
CA VAL A 104 -8.07 -3.66 -5.89
C VAL A 104 -6.82 -3.03 -6.52
N VAL A 105 -5.65 -3.32 -5.97
CA VAL A 105 -4.36 -3.13 -6.64
C VAL A 105 -3.94 -4.48 -7.25
N PRO A 106 -3.99 -4.64 -8.59
CA PRO A 106 -3.63 -5.89 -9.24
C PRO A 106 -2.17 -6.28 -9.06
N VAL A 107 -1.89 -7.58 -9.09
CA VAL A 107 -0.55 -8.16 -8.98
C VAL A 107 0.40 -7.65 -10.06
N SER A 108 -0.12 -7.29 -11.24
CA SER A 108 0.65 -6.72 -12.35
C SER A 108 1.31 -5.37 -12.03
N TYR A 109 0.93 -4.72 -10.92
CA TYR A 109 1.58 -3.51 -10.41
C TYR A 109 2.56 -3.79 -9.28
N PHE A 110 2.77 -5.04 -8.86
CA PHE A 110 3.81 -5.35 -7.89
C PHE A 110 5.16 -5.29 -8.59
N GLU A 111 6.07 -4.49 -8.04
CA GLU A 111 7.45 -4.40 -8.51
C GLU A 111 8.26 -5.60 -8.03
N LYS A 112 8.09 -5.95 -6.75
CA LYS A 112 8.74 -7.10 -6.12
C LYS A 112 8.07 -7.49 -4.82
N ILE A 113 8.36 -8.70 -4.36
CA ILE A 113 7.97 -9.21 -3.04
C ILE A 113 9.23 -9.68 -2.32
N GLU A 114 9.38 -9.30 -1.05
CA GLU A 114 10.50 -9.69 -0.20
C GLU A 114 9.98 -10.31 1.11
N SER A 115 10.72 -11.27 1.68
CA SER A 115 10.54 -11.67 3.06
C SER A 115 11.02 -10.56 4.00
N TRP A 116 10.47 -10.51 5.21
CA TRP A 116 10.90 -9.58 6.25
C TRP A 116 11.12 -10.32 7.57
N PRO A 117 12.21 -10.04 8.32
CA PRO A 117 13.29 -9.07 8.03
C PRO A 117 14.38 -9.59 7.08
N GLY A 118 14.33 -10.86 6.65
CA GLY A 118 15.42 -11.49 5.88
C GLY A 118 15.67 -10.94 4.47
N ARG A 119 14.77 -10.10 3.94
CA ARG A 119 14.85 -9.45 2.61
C ARG A 119 15.12 -10.42 1.45
N GLN A 120 14.71 -11.68 1.59
CA GLN A 120 14.85 -12.67 0.53
C GLN A 120 13.77 -12.42 -0.52
N PRO A 121 14.10 -12.36 -1.82
CA PRO A 121 13.10 -12.27 -2.88
C PRO A 121 12.09 -13.41 -2.79
N VAL A 122 10.81 -13.10 -3.01
CA VAL A 122 9.73 -14.08 -3.11
C VAL A 122 9.23 -14.09 -4.55
N PRO A 123 9.42 -15.18 -5.31
CA PRO A 123 8.89 -15.30 -6.67
C PRO A 123 7.35 -15.24 -6.69
N PHE A 124 6.77 -14.66 -7.74
CA PHE A 124 5.34 -14.59 -7.98
C PHE A 124 5.01 -14.47 -9.46
#